data_AF-A0A9D7NPG6-F1
#
_entry.id   AF-A0A9D7NPG6-F1
#
_cell.length_a   1.000
_cell.length_b   1.000
_cell.length_c   1.000
_cell.angle_alpha   90.00
_cell.angle_beta   90.00
_cell.angle_gamma   90.00
#
_symmetry.space_group_name_H-M   'P 1'
#
loop_
_entity.id
_entity.type
_entity.pdbx_description
1 polymer ?
#
loop_
_entity_poly.entity_id
_entity_poly.type
_entity_poly.pdbx_seq_one_letter_code
_entity_poly.pdbx_strand_id
1 'polypeptide(L)'
;MPHTLIEAGFAGVPVLASDQPMYRILWAGFPARYALAPPRDPPQLANALMKLLDTNSTSGCGDPEQRRRWEKRWTISTTAAQIRYRMDVDWPNQPVP
;
A
#
# COMPACT_ATOMS: atom_id res chain seq x y z
N MET A 1 -5.20 -7.69 -10.21
CA MET A 1 -5.20 -6.89 -8.97
C MET A 1 -4.23 -7.54 -7.98
N PRO A 2 -3.37 -6.80 -7.28
CA PRO A 2 -2.39 -7.38 -6.36
C PRO A 2 -3.09 -7.79 -5.04
N HIS A 3 -3.95 -8.81 -5.11
CA HIS A 3 -4.70 -9.32 -3.95
C HIS A 3 -3.76 -9.81 -2.86
N THR A 4 -2.65 -10.43 -3.23
CA THR A 4 -1.67 -11.01 -2.32
C THR A 4 -1.05 -9.99 -1.37
N LEU A 5 -0.82 -8.76 -1.82
CA LEU A 5 -0.25 -7.70 -0.97
C LEU A 5 -1.26 -7.22 0.07
N ILE A 6 -2.52 -7.05 -0.33
CA ILE A 6 -3.62 -6.64 0.55
C ILE A 6 -3.89 -7.74 1.59
N GLU A 7 -3.94 -9.00 1.15
CA GLU A 7 -4.10 -10.17 2.02
C GLU A 7 -2.95 -10.30 3.03
N ALA A 8 -1.70 -10.12 2.60
CA ALA A 8 -0.54 -10.12 3.48
C ALA A 8 -0.65 -9.02 4.55
N GLY A 9 -1.01 -7.80 4.14
CA GLY A 9 -1.25 -6.70 5.05
C GLY A 9 -2.36 -7.00 6.07
N PHE A 10 -3.46 -7.62 5.63
CA PHE A 10 -4.56 -8.04 6.52
C PHE A 10 -4.21 -9.20 7.44
N ALA A 11 -3.30 -10.07 7.03
CA ALA A 11 -2.72 -11.10 7.89
C ALA A 11 -1.72 -10.53 8.91
N GLY A 12 -1.49 -9.21 8.90
CA GLY A 12 -0.55 -8.55 9.80
C GLY A 12 0.91 -8.73 9.38
N VAL A 13 1.15 -9.24 8.17
CA VAL A 13 2.49 -9.39 7.61
C VAL A 13 2.98 -8.01 7.18
N PRO A 14 4.21 -7.60 7.57
CA PRO A 14 4.79 -6.36 7.09
C PRO A 14 4.94 -6.37 5.56
N VAL A 15 4.50 -5.31 4.89
CA VAL A 15 4.51 -5.25 3.42
C VAL A 15 5.50 -4.21 2.89
N LEU A 16 6.42 -4.64 2.03
CA LEU A 16 7.23 -3.75 1.21
C LEU A 16 6.63 -3.69 -0.20
N ALA A 17 6.18 -2.51 -0.61
CA ALA A 17 5.60 -2.31 -1.94
C ALA A 17 6.36 -1.24 -2.73
N SER A 18 6.16 -1.27 -4.05
CA SER A 18 6.77 -0.27 -4.95
C SER A 18 6.17 1.11 -4.69
N ASP A 19 7.01 2.14 -4.71
CA ASP A 19 6.59 3.52 -4.53
C ASP A 19 5.96 4.11 -5.80
N GLN A 20 4.79 3.58 -6.17
CA GLN A 20 3.98 4.05 -7.29
C GLN A 20 2.72 4.75 -6.76
N PRO A 21 2.13 5.69 -7.52
CA PRO A 21 0.94 6.43 -7.10
C PRO A 21 -0.18 5.52 -6.58
N MET A 22 -0.47 4.41 -7.28
CA MET A 22 -1.49 3.44 -6.89
C MET A 22 -1.24 2.86 -5.49
N TYR A 23 -0.01 2.46 -5.19
CA TYR A 23 0.35 1.88 -3.89
C TYR A 23 0.36 2.95 -2.79
N ARG A 24 0.81 4.18 -3.07
CA ARG A 24 0.69 5.29 -2.10
C ARG A 24 -0.75 5.51 -1.66
N ILE A 25 -1.68 5.48 -2.60
CA ILE A 25 -3.11 5.65 -2.31
C ILE A 25 -3.67 4.45 -1.55
N LEU A 26 -3.31 3.24 -1.95
CA LEU A 26 -3.79 2.00 -1.34
C LEU A 26 -3.35 1.89 0.12
N TRP A 27 -2.06 2.13 0.38
CA TRP A 27 -1.46 2.00 1.71
C TRP A 27 -1.70 3.22 2.61
N ALA A 28 -2.18 4.34 2.06
CA ALA A 28 -2.56 5.51 2.84
C ALA A 28 -3.68 5.15 3.84
N GLY A 29 -3.36 5.23 5.13
CA GLY A 29 -4.27 4.86 6.22
C GLY A 29 -4.48 3.35 6.39
N PHE A 30 -3.61 2.51 5.79
CA PHE A 30 -3.63 1.07 6.04
C PHE A 30 -3.22 0.79 7.49
N PRO A 31 -3.94 -0.08 8.21
CA PRO A 31 -3.69 -0.32 9.63
C PRO A 31 -2.41 -1.10 9.90
N ALA A 32 -1.86 -1.84 8.93
CA ALA A 32 -0.67 -2.66 9.14
C ALA A 32 0.63 -1.95 8.77
N ARG A 33 1.75 -2.54 9.21
CA ARG A 33 3.08 -2.05 8.89
C ARG A 33 3.37 -2.21 7.40
N TYR A 34 3.72 -1.12 6.74
CA TYR A 34 4.17 -1.14 5.35
C TYR A 34 5.33 -0.17 5.14
N ALA A 35 6.09 -0.39 4.07
CA ALA A 35 7.02 0.59 3.53
C ALA A 35 6.87 0.66 2.01
N LEU A 36 7.16 1.84 1.46
CA LEU A 36 7.22 2.09 0.03
C LEU A 36 8.66 2.38 -0.36
N ALA A 37 9.13 1.74 -1.42
CA ALA A 37 10.47 1.98 -1.95
C ALA A 37 10.46 2.11 -3.47
N PRO A 38 11.34 2.94 -4.05
CA PRO A 38 11.50 2.98 -5.50
C PRO A 38 12.03 1.63 -6.00
N PRO A 39 11.43 1.03 -7.04
CA PRO A 39 11.83 -0.31 -7.49
C PRO A 39 13.20 -0.34 -8.18
N ARG A 40 13.72 0.82 -8.57
CA ARG A 40 15.02 0.98 -9.25
C ARG A 40 16.09 1.63 -8.38
N ASP A 41 15.88 1.66 -7.07
CA ASP A 41 16.84 2.19 -6.09
C ASP A 41 17.15 1.11 -5.04
N PRO A 42 18.15 0.24 -5.31
CA PRO A 42 18.51 -0.84 -4.41
C PRO A 42 18.90 -0.37 -2.98
N PRO A 43 19.68 0.73 -2.81
CA PRO A 43 19.93 1.30 -1.49
C PRO A 43 18.65 1.67 -0.72
N GLN A 44 17.69 2.34 -1.36
CA GLN A 44 16.43 2.68 -0.70
C GLN A 44 15.58 1.44 -0.38
N LEU A 45 15.57 0.45 -1.28
CA LEU A 45 14.87 -0.81 -1.06
C LEU A 45 15.43 -1.55 0.17
N ALA A 46 16.75 -1.67 0.27
CA ALA A 46 17.41 -2.30 1.39
C ALA A 46 17.11 -1.56 2.71
N ASN A 47 17.19 -0.22 2.71
CA ASN A 47 16.86 0.59 3.88
C ASN A 47 15.39 0.43 4.31
N ALA A 48 14.46 0.40 3.37
CA ALA A 48 13.04 0.20 3.65
C ALA A 48 12.77 -1.20 4.24
N LEU A 49 13.43 -2.22 3.69
CA LEU A 49 13.35 -3.59 4.20
C LEU A 49 13.91 -3.70 5.62
N MET A 50 15.08 -3.11 5.89
CA MET A 50 15.68 -3.11 7.22
C MET A 50 14.78 -2.42 8.25
N LYS A 51 14.17 -1.26 7.91
CA LYS A 51 13.19 -0.58 8.78
C LYS A 51 11.94 -1.42 9.06
N LEU A 52 11.51 -2.24 8.10
CA LEU A 52 10.39 -3.16 8.27
C LEU A 52 10.76 -4.32 9.22
N LEU A 53 11.97 -4.85 9.10
CA LEU A 53 12.48 -5.99 9.86
C LEU A 53 13.00 -5.62 11.26
N ASP A 54 13.39 -4.37 11.50
CA ASP A 54 13.90 -3.88 12.79
C ASP A 54 12.73 -3.76 13.80
N THR A 55 12.32 -4.90 14.34
CA THR A 55 11.20 -5.09 15.26
C THR A 55 11.63 -5.01 16.71
N ASN A 56 11.68 -3.78 17.24
CA ASN A 56 11.46 -3.52 18.67
C ASN A 56 10.08 -2.90 18.95
N SER A 57 9.21 -2.76 17.93
CA SER A 57 7.85 -2.25 18.07
C SER A 57 6.83 -3.37 17.86
N THR A 58 6.32 -3.88 18.98
CA THR A 58 5.06 -4.61 19.08
C THR A 58 3.93 -3.74 18.55
N SER A 59 3.65 -3.84 17.25
CA SER A 59 2.40 -3.39 16.64
C SER A 59 1.99 -4.43 15.59
N GLY A 60 2.02 -5.70 16.02
CA GLY A 60 1.40 -6.79 15.29
C GLY A 60 -0.10 -6.67 15.48
N CYS A 61 -0.83 -6.55 14.37
CA CYS A 61 -2.24 -6.15 14.29
C CYS A 61 -2.46 -4.67 14.64
N GLY A 62 -2.51 -3.83 13.60
CA GLY A 62 -3.03 -2.47 13.73
C GLY A 62 -4.41 -2.44 14.37
N ASP A 63 -4.75 -1.29 14.93
CA ASP A 63 -6.02 -0.99 15.58
C ASP A 63 -7.22 -1.58 14.79
N PRO A 64 -8.00 -2.51 15.39
CA PRO A 64 -9.15 -3.14 14.74
C PRO A 64 -10.17 -2.13 14.19
N GLU A 65 -10.27 -0.94 14.79
CA GLU A 65 -11.14 0.12 14.30
C GLU A 65 -10.60 0.80 13.04
N GLN A 66 -9.29 1.03 12.98
CA GLN A 66 -8.64 1.54 11.76
C GLN A 66 -8.77 0.52 10.63
N ARG A 67 -8.64 -0.76 10.95
CA ARG A 67 -8.88 -1.85 10.02
C ARG A 67 -10.30 -1.83 9.46
N ARG A 68 -11.32 -1.78 10.32
CA ARG A 68 -12.72 -1.68 9.88
C ARG A 68 -13.00 -0.42 9.06
N ARG A 69 -12.40 0.72 9.42
CA ARG A 69 -12.53 1.98 8.67
C ARG A 69 -11.89 1.87 7.29
N TRP A 70 -10.70 1.28 7.19
CA TRP A 70 -10.03 1.05 5.92
C TRP A 70 -10.80 0.06 5.04
N GLU A 71 -11.28 -1.05 5.59
CA GLU A 71 -12.10 -2.06 4.89
C GLU A 71 -13.41 -1.45 4.33
N LYS A 72 -14.08 -0.58 5.09
CA LYS A 72 -15.27 0.14 4.60
C LYS A 72 -14.96 1.13 3.48
N ARG A 73 -13.80 1.78 3.52
CA ARG A 73 -13.33 2.71 2.49
C ARG A 73 -12.94 1.98 1.20
N TRP A 74 -12.31 0.82 1.35
CA TRP A 74 -11.73 0.02 0.28
C TRP A 74 -12.42 -1.34 0.18
N THR A 75 -13.66 -1.34 -0.31
CA THR A 75 -14.34 -2.56 -0.76
C THR A 75 -13.87 -2.89 -2.17
N ILE A 76 -13.85 -4.17 -2.57
CA ILE A 76 -13.45 -4.60 -3.94
C ILE A 76 -14.16 -3.76 -5.03
N SER A 77 -15.42 -3.38 -4.79
CA SER A 77 -16.23 -2.51 -5.65
C SER A 77 -15.75 -1.05 -5.70
N THR A 78 -15.35 -0.45 -4.57
CA THR A 78 -14.86 0.95 -4.54
C THR A 78 -13.44 1.06 -5.07
N THR A 79 -12.59 0.06 -4.81
CA THR A 79 -11.22 -0.03 -5.33
C THR A 79 -11.21 -0.15 -6.85
N ALA A 80 -12.05 -1.04 -7.42
CA ALA A 80 -12.14 -1.21 -8.87
C ALA A 80 -12.69 0.05 -9.56
N ALA A 81 -13.69 0.72 -8.96
CA ALA A 81 -14.25 1.97 -9.47
C ALA A 81 -13.23 3.13 -9.41
N GLN A 82 -12.47 3.28 -8.33
CA GLN A 82 -11.47 4.34 -8.20
C GLN A 82 -10.25 4.13 -9.09
N ILE A 83 -9.75 2.89 -9.22
CA ILE A 83 -8.64 2.58 -10.14
C ILE A 83 -9.06 2.89 -11.58
N ARG A 84 -10.27 2.49 -11.98
CA ARG A 84 -10.81 2.76 -13.32
C ARG A 84 -11.01 4.25 -13.56
N TYR A 85 -11.63 4.97 -12.61
CA TYR A 85 -11.82 6.41 -12.70
C TYR A 85 -10.50 7.18 -12.82
N ARG A 86 -9.46 6.80 -12.07
CA ARG A 86 -8.15 7.46 -12.17
C ARG A 86 -7.37 7.11 -13.44
N MET A 87 -7.50 5.88 -13.95
CA MET A 87 -6.91 5.51 -15.23
C MET A 87 -7.61 6.20 -16.42
N ASP A 88 -8.93 6.39 -16.35
CA ASP A 88 -9.68 7.05 -17.44
C ASP A 88 -9.59 8.59 -17.39
N VAL A 89 -9.40 9.19 -16.21
CA VAL A 89 -9.45 10.66 -16.04
C VAL A 89 -8.06 11.32 -15.92
N ASP A 90 -7.10 10.72 -15.19
CA ASP A 90 -5.79 11.35 -14.94
C ASP A 90 -4.70 10.91 -15.96
N TRP A 91 -4.86 9.76 -16.63
CA TRP A 91 -3.84 9.22 -17.55
C TRP A 91 -3.73 9.92 -18.91
N PRO A 92 -4.80 10.40 -19.59
CA PRO A 92 -4.65 11.03 -20.90
C PRO A 92 -3.97 12.40 -20.87
N ASN A 93 -3.73 12.98 -19.68
CA ASN A 93 -3.19 14.33 -19.51
C ASN A 93 -1.76 14.40 -18.95
N GLN A 94 -1.03 13.29 -18.84
CA GLN A 94 0.39 13.35 -18.50
C GLN A 94 1.24 13.52 -19.77
N PRO A 95 2.06 14.59 -19.89
CA PRO A 95 3.01 14.68 -20.99
C PRO A 95 4.02 13.54 -20.83
N VAL A 96 4.15 12.74 -21.88
CA VAL A 96 5.13 11.67 -21.98
C VAL A 96 6.53 12.32 -22.02
N PRO A 97 7.48 11.93 -21.15
CA PRO A 97 8.86 12.40 -21.22
C PRO A 97 9.62 11.84 -22.43
#